data_AF-A0A662SA83-F1
#
_entry.id   AF-A0A662SA83-F1
#
_cell.length_a   1.000
_cell.length_b   1.000
_cell.length_c   1.000
_cell.angle_alpha   90.00
_cell.angle_beta   90.00
_cell.angle_gamma   90.00
#
_symmetry.space_group_name_H-M   'P 1'
#
loop_
_entity.id
_entity.type
_entity.pdbx_description
1 polymer ?
#
loop_
_entity_poly.entity_id
_entity_poly.type
_entity_poly.pdbx_seq_one_letter_code
_entity_poly.pdbx_strand_id
1 'polypeptide(L)'
;IYTRQSYALAAPLAAFIWLWTHDRRQALGLAGLVGGISLALFFALNALTQGGFFYNIVTANVNQFDVERVQRTWRNLWEAAPVLLVLGGVFLLLAPRRVKTWSLIIPYLVGACLSAATIGKIGSNVNYLLELSAALTLAAGTLVAWSREHRWLRVLLLILLALQVGQLMKTTLEGPVEHMKWRLHPAKELKDLEWIVQTADGPVLADEFMGMLTLHNRSLYIQPFEVTQLANAGLWDQTDLLTSIRNQEFPLILIHHFMGWPVYKERWTSEMLSAIIENYASTDFLAQTIVFRPRDVVESGPPGLEACPGAPWRLPTRGDLGMWWITYQLGIMGEGYENTVPVYAVADGLLLRRSNWNSAVAIQHDDPVRPGEKVWSFYGDMADGEDGESFIVPDFPPGSERVPVKAGQLLGYQGTWSGSPGRPIWTHLHFAVVPALEDGSFPNEIVGLVPEDEFSPEDVRLVPEEEPSPKEAELEFALDPSPYLGTIRSQVMGVPTWLPLRCQESVP
;
A
#
# COMPACT_ATOMS: atom_id res chain seq x y z
N ILE A 1 4.28 -15.39 -26.39
CA ILE A 1 2.85 -15.32 -26.80
C ILE A 1 1.94 -15.31 -25.57
N TYR A 2 2.06 -16.27 -24.66
CA TYR A 2 1.08 -16.45 -23.56
C TYR A 2 1.35 -15.68 -22.26
N THR A 3 2.59 -15.26 -22.01
CA THR A 3 2.96 -14.55 -20.78
C THR A 3 2.39 -13.13 -20.69
N ARG A 4 2.04 -12.53 -21.83
CA ARG A 4 1.36 -11.24 -21.88
C ARG A 4 0.50 -11.11 -23.12
N GLN A 5 -0.79 -11.35 -22.96
CA GLN A 5 -1.75 -11.42 -24.06
C GLN A 5 -1.95 -10.06 -24.74
N SER A 6 -1.78 -8.95 -24.00
CA SER A 6 -1.94 -7.60 -24.55
C SER A 6 -0.91 -7.25 -25.64
N TYR A 7 0.27 -7.89 -25.64
CA TYR A 7 1.28 -7.74 -26.70
C TYR A 7 0.85 -8.33 -28.05
N ALA A 8 -0.24 -9.11 -28.08
CA ALA A 8 -0.84 -9.54 -29.33
C ALA A 8 -1.60 -8.39 -30.05
N LEU A 9 -1.82 -7.26 -29.37
CA LEU A 9 -2.62 -6.14 -29.90
C LEU A 9 -1.78 -5.18 -30.75
N ALA A 10 -0.77 -4.49 -30.20
CA ALA A 10 -0.15 -3.37 -30.90
C ALA A 10 0.70 -3.80 -32.11
N ALA A 11 1.77 -4.57 -31.88
CA ALA A 11 2.70 -4.95 -32.94
C ALA A 11 2.08 -5.85 -34.03
N PRO A 12 1.31 -6.92 -33.70
CA PRO A 12 0.69 -7.75 -34.73
C PRO A 12 -0.36 -7.02 -35.56
N LEU A 13 -1.19 -6.16 -34.94
CA LEU A 13 -2.16 -5.33 -35.66
C LEU A 13 -1.45 -4.38 -36.63
N ALA A 14 -0.38 -3.74 -36.18
CA ALA A 14 0.41 -2.84 -37.01
C ALA A 14 1.07 -3.55 -38.20
N ALA A 15 1.70 -4.70 -37.96
CA ALA A 15 2.30 -5.51 -39.02
C ALA A 15 1.23 -6.01 -40.02
N PHE A 16 0.08 -6.47 -39.52
CA PHE A 16 -1.01 -6.93 -40.37
C PHE A 16 -1.57 -5.81 -41.26
N ILE A 17 -1.90 -4.65 -40.69
CA ILE A 17 -2.46 -3.53 -41.47
C ILE A 17 -1.43 -2.98 -42.45
N TRP A 18 -0.17 -2.86 -42.04
CA TRP A 18 0.91 -2.46 -42.93
C TRP A 18 1.00 -3.39 -44.14
N LEU A 19 1.10 -4.70 -43.92
CA LEU A 19 1.14 -5.69 -44.99
C LEU A 19 -0.15 -5.67 -45.82
N TRP A 20 -1.31 -5.47 -45.20
CA TRP A 20 -2.58 -5.41 -45.92
C TRP A 20 -2.62 -4.27 -46.95
N THR A 21 -1.96 -3.15 -46.65
CA THR A 21 -1.81 -2.03 -47.59
C THR A 21 -0.79 -2.27 -48.71
N HIS A 22 0.07 -3.29 -48.61
CA HIS A 22 1.12 -3.59 -49.58
C HIS A 22 0.89 -4.93 -50.32
N ASP A 23 0.74 -6.03 -49.59
CA ASP A 23 0.47 -7.38 -50.08
C ASP A 23 -0.46 -8.14 -49.11
N ARG A 24 -1.72 -8.30 -49.53
CA ARG A 24 -2.76 -8.99 -48.74
C ARG A 24 -2.44 -10.47 -48.50
N ARG A 25 -1.71 -11.14 -49.41
CA ARG A 25 -1.34 -12.54 -49.22
C ARG A 25 -0.33 -12.68 -48.09
N GLN A 26 0.64 -11.77 -48.00
CA GLN A 26 1.58 -11.74 -46.89
C GLN A 26 0.90 -11.39 -45.57
N ALA A 27 -0.07 -10.47 -45.56
CA ALA A 27 -0.85 -10.16 -44.36
C ALA A 27 -1.60 -11.38 -43.82
N LEU A 28 -2.32 -12.10 -44.70
CA LEU A 28 -3.00 -13.34 -44.35
C LEU A 28 -2.01 -14.45 -43.97
N GLY A 29 -0.87 -14.53 -44.65
CA GLY A 29 0.21 -15.47 -44.33
C GLY A 29 0.78 -15.23 -42.93
N LEU A 30 1.03 -13.97 -42.55
CA LEU A 30 1.48 -13.60 -41.21
C LEU A 30 0.43 -13.95 -40.15
N ALA A 31 -0.84 -13.60 -40.39
CA ALA A 31 -1.93 -13.91 -39.47
C ALA A 31 -2.11 -15.44 -39.28
N GLY A 32 -2.05 -16.20 -40.38
CA GLY A 32 -2.13 -17.65 -40.36
C GLY A 32 -0.92 -18.29 -39.67
N LEU A 33 0.29 -17.78 -39.89
CA LEU A 33 1.50 -18.26 -39.23
C LEU A 33 1.48 -17.99 -37.73
N VAL A 34 1.26 -16.73 -37.32
CA VAL A 34 1.26 -16.33 -35.91
C VAL A 34 0.09 -16.98 -35.17
N GLY A 35 -1.12 -16.91 -35.73
CA GLY A 35 -2.32 -17.52 -35.16
C GLY A 35 -2.22 -19.05 -35.11
N GLY A 36 -1.74 -19.67 -36.19
CA GLY A 36 -1.58 -21.12 -36.30
C GLY A 36 -0.52 -21.67 -35.33
N ILE A 37 0.67 -21.06 -35.27
CA ILE A 37 1.71 -21.45 -34.29
C ILE A 37 1.21 -21.25 -32.87
N SER A 38 0.53 -20.13 -32.60
CA SER A 38 -0.07 -19.89 -31.28
C SER A 38 -1.03 -21.02 -30.94
N LEU A 39 -2.10 -21.22 -31.73
CA LEU A 39 -3.10 -22.25 -31.48
C LEU A 39 -2.51 -23.65 -31.36
N ALA A 40 -1.57 -24.03 -32.23
CA ALA A 40 -0.89 -25.32 -32.16
C ALA A 40 -0.13 -25.50 -30.84
N LEU A 41 0.63 -24.48 -30.41
CA LEU A 41 1.31 -24.50 -29.11
C LEU A 41 0.32 -24.53 -27.95
N PHE A 42 -0.77 -23.78 -28.03
CA PHE A 42 -1.81 -23.79 -27.01
C PHE A 42 -2.39 -25.19 -26.83
N PHE A 43 -2.84 -25.83 -27.92
CA PHE A 43 -3.43 -27.18 -27.85
C PHE A 43 -2.42 -28.23 -27.40
N ALA A 44 -1.16 -28.14 -27.87
CA ALA A 44 -0.11 -29.04 -27.44
C ALA A 44 0.17 -28.92 -25.93
N LEU A 45 0.39 -27.71 -25.43
CA LEU A 45 0.65 -27.45 -24.02
C LEU A 45 -0.55 -27.83 -23.15
N ASN A 46 -1.76 -27.50 -23.59
CA ASN A 46 -2.98 -27.82 -22.85
C ASN A 46 -3.24 -29.32 -22.80
N ALA A 47 -2.98 -30.06 -23.88
CA ALA A 47 -3.09 -31.52 -23.88
C ALA A 47 -2.02 -32.17 -22.98
N LEU A 48 -0.76 -31.73 -23.08
CA LEU A 48 0.35 -32.23 -22.25
C LEU A 48 0.13 -32.00 -20.75
N THR A 49 -0.60 -30.94 -20.39
CA THR A 49 -0.92 -30.58 -19.00
C THR A 49 -2.32 -30.98 -18.56
N GLN A 50 -3.05 -31.73 -19.40
CA GLN A 50 -4.44 -32.16 -19.13
C GLN A 50 -5.38 -31.01 -18.72
N GLY A 51 -5.25 -29.85 -19.39
CA GLY A 51 -6.02 -28.64 -19.08
C GLY A 51 -5.30 -27.64 -18.16
N GLY A 52 -4.19 -28.05 -17.53
CA GLY A 52 -3.45 -27.19 -16.61
C GLY A 52 -2.91 -25.91 -17.25
N PHE A 53 -2.53 -25.94 -18.53
CA PHE A 53 -2.08 -24.74 -19.24
C PHE A 53 -3.19 -23.69 -19.34
N PHE A 54 -4.40 -24.08 -19.77
CA PHE A 54 -5.54 -23.16 -19.83
C PHE A 54 -5.93 -22.66 -18.44
N TYR A 55 -5.91 -23.53 -17.43
CA TYR A 55 -6.20 -23.14 -16.06
C TYR A 55 -5.25 -22.03 -15.58
N ASN A 56 -3.93 -22.25 -15.65
CA ASN A 56 -2.96 -21.29 -15.11
C ASN A 56 -2.83 -20.01 -15.95
N ILE A 57 -2.90 -20.10 -17.29
CA ILE A 57 -2.70 -18.94 -18.17
C ILE A 57 -3.97 -18.10 -18.37
N VAL A 58 -5.15 -18.71 -18.30
CA VAL A 58 -6.42 -18.03 -18.57
C VAL A 58 -7.26 -17.95 -17.31
N THR A 59 -7.56 -19.08 -16.67
CA THR A 59 -8.53 -19.14 -15.56
C THR A 59 -7.99 -18.45 -14.30
N ALA A 60 -6.77 -18.76 -13.87
CA ALA A 60 -6.10 -18.16 -12.71
C ALA A 60 -5.76 -16.67 -12.89
N ASN A 61 -5.96 -16.15 -14.11
CA ASN A 61 -5.74 -14.76 -14.47
C ASN A 61 -7.07 -14.02 -14.72
N VAL A 62 -8.22 -14.57 -14.31
CA VAL A 62 -9.50 -13.84 -14.30
C VAL A 62 -9.49 -12.90 -13.10
N ASN A 63 -9.23 -11.62 -13.36
CA ASN A 63 -9.19 -10.60 -12.32
C ASN A 63 -10.28 -9.56 -12.59
N GLN A 64 -10.78 -8.94 -11.53
CA GLN A 64 -11.74 -7.84 -11.64
C GLN A 64 -11.13 -6.65 -12.39
N PHE A 65 -11.99 -5.88 -13.06
CA PHE A 65 -11.62 -4.65 -13.75
C PHE A 65 -12.01 -3.44 -12.89
N ASP A 66 -11.04 -2.59 -12.62
CA ASP A 66 -11.14 -1.36 -11.85
C ASP A 66 -10.99 -0.14 -12.78
N VAL A 67 -12.07 0.61 -12.91
CA VAL A 67 -12.14 1.81 -13.77
C VAL A 67 -11.40 2.98 -13.13
N GLU A 68 -11.39 3.10 -11.81
CA GLU A 68 -10.70 4.17 -11.09
C GLU A 68 -9.19 4.05 -11.27
N ARG A 69 -8.66 2.83 -11.30
CA ARG A 69 -7.26 2.57 -11.65
C ARG A 69 -6.91 3.09 -13.05
N VAL A 70 -7.79 2.91 -14.04
CA VAL A 70 -7.58 3.46 -15.40
C VAL A 70 -7.57 4.99 -15.36
N GLN A 71 -8.52 5.61 -14.66
CA GLN A 71 -8.62 7.07 -14.55
C GLN A 71 -7.41 7.66 -13.83
N ARG A 72 -6.99 7.09 -12.70
CA ARG A 72 -5.79 7.50 -11.97
C ARG A 72 -4.54 7.37 -12.85
N THR A 73 -4.38 6.23 -13.54
CA THR A 73 -3.25 6.03 -14.46
C THR A 73 -3.26 7.06 -15.58
N TRP A 74 -4.43 7.38 -16.14
CA TRP A 74 -4.56 8.39 -17.19
C TRP A 74 -4.16 9.78 -16.70
N ARG A 75 -4.59 10.19 -15.49
CA ARG A 75 -4.16 11.46 -14.87
C ARG A 75 -2.65 11.50 -14.70
N ASN A 76 -2.06 10.46 -14.11
CA ASN A 76 -0.61 10.37 -13.91
C ASN A 76 0.15 10.43 -15.25
N LEU A 77 -0.36 9.77 -16.29
CA LEU A 77 0.25 9.81 -17.62
C LEU A 77 0.13 11.20 -18.26
N TRP A 78 -0.99 11.89 -18.06
CA TRP A 78 -1.19 13.26 -18.54
C TRP A 78 -0.26 14.26 -17.85
N GLU A 79 -0.06 14.13 -16.55
CA GLU A 79 0.86 14.95 -15.77
C GLU A 79 2.33 14.70 -16.14
N ALA A 80 2.67 13.44 -16.42
CA ALA A 80 4.03 13.05 -16.78
C ALA A 80 4.37 13.37 -18.25
N ALA A 81 3.45 13.11 -19.19
CA ALA A 81 3.72 13.08 -20.63
C ALA A 81 2.75 13.90 -21.52
N PRO A 82 2.36 15.14 -21.13
CA PRO A 82 1.29 15.87 -21.83
C PRO A 82 1.62 16.18 -23.30
N VAL A 83 2.86 16.58 -23.59
CA VAL A 83 3.30 16.89 -24.96
C VAL A 83 3.26 15.64 -25.83
N LEU A 84 3.74 14.51 -25.34
CA LEU A 84 3.71 13.25 -26.10
C LEU A 84 2.27 12.81 -26.40
N LEU A 85 1.37 12.92 -25.44
CA LEU A 85 -0.05 12.60 -25.63
C LEU A 85 -0.71 13.51 -26.68
N VAL A 86 -0.48 14.82 -26.59
CA VAL A 86 -0.98 15.80 -27.58
C VAL A 86 -0.42 15.49 -28.97
N LEU A 87 0.89 15.23 -29.09
CA LEU A 87 1.50 14.85 -30.36
C LEU A 87 0.95 13.53 -30.90
N GLY A 88 0.66 12.55 -30.04
CA GLY A 88 -0.02 11.31 -30.41
C GLY A 88 -1.41 11.57 -31.00
N GLY A 89 -2.22 12.40 -30.35
CA GLY A 89 -3.54 12.80 -30.84
C GLY A 89 -3.47 13.58 -32.17
N VAL A 90 -2.55 14.53 -32.29
CA VAL A 90 -2.29 15.28 -33.53
C VAL A 90 -1.86 14.33 -34.66
N PHE A 91 -1.01 13.34 -34.36
CA PHE A 91 -0.57 12.35 -35.33
C PHE A 91 -1.75 11.52 -35.86
N LEU A 92 -2.68 11.06 -35.01
CA LEU A 92 -3.87 10.31 -35.43
C LEU A 92 -4.72 11.09 -36.44
N LEU A 93 -4.82 12.41 -36.29
CA LEU A 93 -5.62 13.27 -37.18
C LEU A 93 -4.89 13.66 -38.47
N LEU A 94 -3.58 13.96 -38.41
CA LEU A 94 -2.82 14.47 -39.55
C LEU A 94 -2.23 13.37 -40.43
N ALA A 95 -1.75 12.28 -39.83
CA ALA A 95 -0.94 11.28 -40.52
C ALA A 95 -1.62 10.60 -41.72
N PRO A 96 -2.91 10.21 -41.70
CA PRO A 96 -3.54 9.50 -42.83
C PRO A 96 -3.46 10.24 -44.17
N ARG A 97 -3.33 11.57 -44.13
CA ARG A 97 -3.29 12.43 -45.33
C ARG A 97 -1.90 12.93 -45.69
N ARG A 98 -0.93 12.82 -44.78
CA ARG A 98 0.34 13.58 -44.86
C ARG A 98 1.59 12.73 -44.65
N VAL A 99 1.47 11.53 -44.09
CA VAL A 99 2.60 10.71 -43.65
C VAL A 99 2.50 9.32 -44.29
N LYS A 100 3.51 8.90 -45.06
CA LYS A 100 3.48 7.61 -45.77
C LYS A 100 3.39 6.38 -44.85
N THR A 101 3.98 6.46 -43.65
CA THR A 101 4.04 5.36 -42.68
C THR A 101 2.81 5.27 -41.78
N TRP A 102 1.73 5.99 -42.08
CA TRP A 102 0.51 6.03 -41.25
C TRP A 102 -0.10 4.64 -41.04
N SER A 103 -0.07 3.77 -42.06
CA SER A 103 -0.65 2.42 -42.01
C SER A 103 0.11 1.45 -41.10
N LEU A 104 1.28 1.85 -40.59
CA LEU A 104 2.01 1.14 -39.55
C LEU A 104 1.78 1.78 -38.18
N ILE A 105 2.00 3.10 -38.08
CA ILE A 105 2.08 3.79 -36.79
C ILE A 105 0.71 4.00 -36.16
N ILE A 106 -0.34 4.31 -36.93
CA ILE A 106 -1.69 4.50 -36.39
C ILE A 106 -2.22 3.20 -35.78
N PRO A 107 -2.21 2.06 -36.49
CA PRO A 107 -2.54 0.76 -35.90
C PRO A 107 -1.77 0.43 -34.64
N TYR A 108 -0.46 0.70 -34.62
CA TYR A 108 0.38 0.46 -33.45
C TYR A 108 -0.05 1.32 -32.27
N LEU A 109 -0.29 2.61 -32.49
CA LEU A 109 -0.77 3.54 -31.46
C LEU A 109 -2.15 3.16 -30.94
N VAL A 110 -3.09 2.79 -31.82
CA VAL A 110 -4.43 2.34 -31.40
C VAL A 110 -4.33 1.05 -30.59
N GLY A 111 -3.59 0.05 -31.07
CA GLY A 111 -3.39 -1.20 -30.33
C GLY A 111 -2.68 -1.00 -29.00
N ALA A 112 -1.72 -0.06 -28.93
CA ALA A 112 -1.03 0.31 -27.71
C ALA A 112 -1.95 1.05 -26.71
N CYS A 113 -2.85 1.92 -27.17
CA CYS A 113 -3.87 2.53 -26.32
C CYS A 113 -4.83 1.48 -25.74
N LEU A 114 -5.25 0.50 -26.55
CA LEU A 114 -6.09 -0.60 -26.08
C LEU A 114 -5.33 -1.48 -25.07
N SER A 115 -4.06 -1.80 -25.34
CA SER A 115 -3.17 -2.51 -24.41
C SER A 115 -3.03 -1.73 -23.08
N ALA A 116 -2.80 -0.42 -23.15
CA ALA A 116 -2.71 0.44 -21.96
C ALA A 116 -4.01 0.48 -21.15
N ALA A 117 -5.18 0.51 -21.80
CA ALA A 117 -6.47 0.49 -21.12
C ALA A 117 -6.72 -0.79 -20.30
N THR A 118 -6.04 -1.90 -20.64
CA THR A 118 -6.12 -3.13 -19.85
C THR A 118 -5.44 -3.04 -18.48
N ILE A 119 -4.75 -1.93 -18.17
CA ILE A 119 -4.21 -1.66 -16.82
C ILE A 119 -5.29 -1.61 -15.73
N GLY A 120 -6.57 -1.44 -16.10
CA GLY A 120 -7.68 -1.52 -15.16
C GLY A 120 -7.84 -2.91 -14.52
N LYS A 121 -7.27 -3.96 -15.11
CA LYS A 121 -7.27 -5.30 -14.50
C LYS A 121 -6.48 -5.27 -13.18
N ILE A 122 -7.10 -5.67 -12.06
CA ILE A 122 -6.42 -5.75 -10.75
C ILE A 122 -5.14 -6.59 -10.85
N GLY A 123 -4.08 -6.18 -10.14
CA GLY A 123 -2.72 -6.73 -10.27
C GLY A 123 -1.88 -6.14 -11.42
N SER A 124 -2.45 -5.26 -12.26
CA SER A 124 -1.70 -4.57 -13.34
C SER A 124 -0.89 -3.37 -12.82
N ASN A 125 0.22 -3.08 -13.52
CA ASN A 125 1.15 -2.00 -13.15
C ASN A 125 1.70 -1.25 -14.40
N VAL A 126 2.63 -0.31 -14.22
CA VAL A 126 3.18 0.60 -15.25
C VAL A 126 3.69 -0.09 -16.52
N ASN A 127 4.00 -1.38 -16.47
CA ASN A 127 4.40 -2.16 -17.63
C ASN A 127 3.35 -2.13 -18.76
N TYR A 128 2.07 -1.86 -18.47
CA TYR A 128 0.99 -1.70 -19.48
C TYR A 128 1.12 -0.45 -20.34
N LEU A 129 1.97 0.48 -19.93
CA LEU A 129 2.23 1.72 -20.67
C LEU A 129 3.42 1.59 -21.63
N LEU A 130 4.19 0.50 -21.61
CA LEU A 130 5.42 0.36 -22.43
C LEU A 130 5.14 0.46 -23.94
N GLU A 131 4.12 -0.24 -24.44
CA GLU A 131 3.75 -0.16 -25.86
C GLU A 131 3.24 1.24 -26.23
N LEU A 132 2.51 1.89 -25.31
CA LEU A 132 2.01 3.25 -25.51
C LEU A 132 3.16 4.26 -25.55
N SER A 133 4.13 4.16 -24.65
CA SER A 133 5.35 4.98 -24.65
C SER A 133 6.12 4.83 -25.97
N ALA A 134 6.29 3.60 -26.46
CA ALA A 134 6.90 3.35 -27.76
C ALA A 134 6.08 3.98 -28.90
N ALA A 135 4.76 3.83 -28.88
CA ALA A 135 3.88 4.37 -29.90
C ALA A 135 3.89 5.91 -29.96
N LEU A 136 3.84 6.57 -28.81
CA LEU A 136 3.90 8.02 -28.70
C LEU A 136 5.26 8.55 -29.17
N THR A 137 6.35 7.84 -28.86
CA THR A 137 7.70 8.19 -29.32
C THR A 137 7.82 8.05 -30.85
N LEU A 138 7.27 6.98 -31.43
CA LEU A 138 7.23 6.79 -32.89
C LEU A 138 6.40 7.87 -33.59
N ALA A 139 5.24 8.22 -33.02
CA ALA A 139 4.38 9.29 -33.53
C ALA A 139 5.10 10.64 -33.49
N ALA A 140 5.69 11.01 -32.35
CA ALA A 140 6.44 12.25 -32.18
C ALA A 140 7.64 12.33 -33.14
N GLY A 141 8.46 11.28 -33.22
CA GLY A 141 9.61 11.23 -34.14
C GLY A 141 9.19 11.36 -35.60
N THR A 142 8.03 10.81 -35.98
CA THR A 142 7.50 10.93 -37.33
C THR A 142 6.97 12.33 -37.63
N LEU A 143 6.34 13.01 -36.67
CA LEU A 143 5.95 14.42 -36.83
C LEU A 143 7.18 15.32 -36.99
N VAL A 144 8.25 15.08 -36.23
CA VAL A 144 9.52 15.80 -36.40
C VAL A 144 10.10 15.55 -37.79
N ALA A 145 10.09 14.30 -38.27
CA ALA A 145 10.56 13.97 -39.62
C ALA A 145 9.70 14.60 -40.73
N TRP A 146 8.38 14.64 -40.55
CA TRP A 146 7.45 15.29 -41.46
C TRP A 146 7.64 16.82 -41.50
N SER A 147 7.97 17.45 -40.37
CA SER A 147 8.20 18.90 -40.29
C SER A 147 9.49 19.40 -40.95
N ARG A 148 10.28 18.53 -41.62
CA ARG A 148 11.56 18.88 -42.27
C ARG A 148 11.44 20.02 -43.28
N GLU A 149 10.30 20.14 -43.97
CA GLU A 149 10.04 21.20 -44.94
C GLU A 149 9.69 22.55 -44.28
N HIS A 150 9.33 22.54 -42.99
CA HIS A 150 8.93 23.72 -42.22
C HIS A 150 9.85 23.92 -41.00
N ARG A 151 10.98 24.59 -41.23
CA ARG A 151 12.05 24.75 -40.21
C ARG A 151 11.55 25.29 -38.86
N TRP A 152 10.65 26.29 -38.88
CA TRP A 152 10.09 26.87 -37.66
C TRP A 152 9.27 25.85 -36.86
N LEU A 153 8.45 25.04 -37.53
CA LEU A 153 7.63 24.00 -36.90
C LEU A 153 8.53 22.91 -36.31
N ARG A 154 9.59 22.53 -37.02
CA ARG A 154 10.57 21.57 -36.53
C ARG A 154 11.26 22.07 -35.26
N VAL A 155 11.67 23.34 -35.22
CA VAL A 155 12.28 23.95 -34.02
C VAL A 155 11.28 23.94 -32.86
N LEU A 156 10.02 24.34 -33.10
CA LEU A 156 8.97 24.30 -32.09
C LEU A 156 8.78 22.88 -31.52
N LEU A 157 8.65 21.86 -32.38
CA LEU A 157 8.50 20.46 -31.95
C LEU A 157 9.69 19.98 -31.11
N LEU A 158 10.92 20.34 -31.49
CA LEU A 158 12.12 19.97 -30.73
C LEU A 158 12.18 20.66 -29.37
N ILE A 159 11.78 21.93 -29.26
CA ILE A 159 11.68 22.65 -27.98
C ILE A 159 10.63 21.97 -27.09
N LEU A 160 9.45 21.68 -27.63
CA LEU A 160 8.39 20.99 -26.88
C LEU A 160 8.83 19.61 -26.38
N LEU A 161 9.56 18.86 -27.20
CA LEU A 161 10.14 17.57 -26.79
C LEU A 161 11.24 17.72 -25.75
N ALA A 162 12.07 18.77 -25.82
CA ALA A 162 13.08 19.04 -24.79
C ALA A 162 12.43 19.36 -23.43
N LEU A 163 11.38 20.19 -23.42
CA LEU A 163 10.60 20.47 -22.22
C LEU A 163 9.94 19.20 -21.67
N GLN A 164 9.39 18.36 -22.54
CA GLN A 164 8.79 17.09 -22.15
C GLN A 164 9.81 16.11 -21.53
N VAL A 165 11.04 16.06 -22.03
CA VAL A 165 12.11 15.28 -21.40
C VAL A 165 12.45 15.82 -20.01
N GLY A 166 12.49 17.15 -19.85
CA GLY A 166 12.64 17.79 -18.53
C GLY A 166 11.54 17.40 -17.55
N GLN A 167 10.28 17.41 -17.99
CA GLN A 167 9.14 16.98 -17.18
C GLN A 167 9.25 15.50 -16.78
N LEU A 168 9.57 14.61 -17.72
CA LEU A 168 9.75 13.18 -17.43
C LEU A 168 10.90 12.96 -16.43
N MET A 169 11.98 13.73 -16.55
CA MET A 169 13.09 13.68 -15.60
C MET A 169 12.65 14.10 -14.20
N LYS A 170 11.93 15.23 -14.09
CA LYS A 170 11.36 15.70 -12.82
C LYS A 170 10.49 14.63 -12.18
N THR A 171 9.48 14.12 -12.90
CA THR A 171 8.59 13.04 -12.41
C THR A 171 9.35 11.78 -12.02
N THR A 172 10.42 11.43 -12.74
CA THR A 172 11.24 10.24 -12.44
C THR A 172 12.04 10.42 -11.15
N LEU A 173 12.64 11.60 -10.97
CA LEU A 173 13.47 11.91 -9.82
C LEU A 173 12.62 12.02 -8.55
N GLU A 174 11.50 12.75 -8.59
CA GLU A 174 10.62 12.96 -7.43
C GLU A 174 9.81 11.72 -7.04
N GLY A 175 9.55 10.81 -8.00
CA GLY A 175 8.75 9.61 -7.77
C GLY A 175 9.58 8.32 -7.74
N PRO A 176 9.70 7.58 -8.87
CA PRO A 176 10.31 6.25 -8.91
C PRO A 176 11.70 6.12 -8.28
N VAL A 177 12.58 7.11 -8.46
CA VAL A 177 13.96 7.05 -7.94
C VAL A 177 13.96 7.12 -6.42
N GLU A 178 13.22 8.06 -5.81
CA GLU A 178 13.10 8.12 -4.35
C GLU A 178 12.47 6.85 -3.78
N HIS A 179 11.37 6.35 -4.37
CA HIS A 179 10.77 5.08 -3.93
C HIS A 179 11.75 3.90 -4.02
N MET A 180 12.66 3.88 -5.00
CA MET A 180 13.65 2.82 -5.14
C MET A 180 14.72 2.87 -4.05
N LYS A 181 15.13 4.07 -3.61
CA LYS A 181 16.05 4.22 -2.47
C LYS A 181 15.44 3.61 -1.20
N TRP A 182 14.15 3.86 -0.96
CA TRP A 182 13.41 3.27 0.16
C TRP A 182 13.34 1.74 0.09
N ARG A 183 13.09 1.16 -1.10
CA ARG A 183 13.04 -0.30 -1.28
C ARG A 183 14.38 -1.01 -1.03
N LEU A 184 15.50 -0.30 -1.09
CA LEU A 184 16.84 -0.84 -0.82
C LEU A 184 17.24 -0.73 0.66
N HIS A 185 16.50 0.06 1.45
CA HIS A 185 16.82 0.35 2.85
C HIS A 185 16.72 -0.88 3.79
N PRO A 186 15.75 -1.82 3.66
CA PRO A 186 15.61 -2.93 4.59
C PRO A 186 16.48 -4.16 4.23
N ALA A 187 17.70 -3.97 3.68
CA ALA A 187 18.54 -5.10 3.25
C ALA A 187 18.93 -6.06 4.39
N LYS A 188 18.99 -5.56 5.63
CA LYS A 188 19.20 -6.40 6.83
C LYS A 188 17.91 -7.15 7.21
N GLU A 189 16.80 -6.44 7.35
CA GLU A 189 15.51 -7.05 7.68
C GLU A 189 15.07 -8.10 6.67
N LEU A 190 15.39 -7.92 5.39
CA LEU A 190 15.10 -8.92 4.36
C LEU A 190 15.91 -10.21 4.57
N LYS A 191 17.16 -10.11 5.06
CA LYS A 191 17.96 -11.29 5.43
C LYS A 191 17.42 -11.95 6.70
N ASP A 192 16.93 -11.17 7.65
CA ASP A 192 16.31 -11.70 8.88
C ASP A 192 15.00 -12.43 8.54
N LEU A 193 14.17 -11.86 7.65
CA LEU A 193 12.98 -12.50 7.10
C LEU A 193 13.35 -13.79 6.35
N GLU A 194 14.41 -13.76 5.54
CA GLU A 194 14.95 -14.91 4.84
C GLU A 194 15.38 -16.02 5.79
N TRP A 195 16.07 -15.68 6.88
CA TRP A 195 16.46 -16.62 7.92
C TRP A 195 15.25 -17.29 8.58
N ILE A 196 14.22 -16.52 8.92
CA ILE A 196 12.98 -17.06 9.51
C ILE A 196 12.29 -18.02 8.54
N VAL A 197 12.21 -17.67 7.25
CA VAL A 197 11.67 -18.54 6.21
C VAL A 197 12.51 -19.82 6.07
N GLN A 198 13.84 -19.71 6.05
CA GLN A 198 14.75 -20.85 5.92
C GLN A 198 14.62 -21.85 7.07
N THR A 199 14.38 -21.37 8.29
CA THR A 199 14.37 -22.19 9.51
C THR A 199 12.99 -22.75 9.89
N ALA A 200 11.92 -22.33 9.21
CA ALA A 200 10.57 -22.81 9.48
C ALA A 200 10.38 -24.31 9.20
N ASP A 201 9.76 -25.05 10.11
CA ASP A 201 9.47 -26.47 9.94
C ASP A 201 8.06 -26.70 9.39
N GLY A 202 7.92 -26.67 8.06
CA GLY A 202 6.64 -26.85 7.37
C GLY A 202 6.37 -25.85 6.23
N PRO A 203 5.15 -25.88 5.68
CA PRO A 203 4.74 -24.99 4.59
C PRO A 203 4.60 -23.53 5.07
N VAL A 204 5.15 -22.59 4.30
CA VAL A 204 5.05 -21.16 4.60
C VAL A 204 4.13 -20.51 3.58
N LEU A 205 3.17 -19.73 4.07
CA LEU A 205 2.38 -18.86 3.20
C LEU A 205 3.02 -17.49 3.11
N ALA A 206 3.12 -16.94 1.90
CA ALA A 206 3.64 -15.60 1.67
C ALA A 206 2.92 -14.97 0.48
N ASP A 207 2.61 -13.68 0.59
CA ASP A 207 1.92 -12.93 -0.46
C ASP A 207 2.83 -11.97 -1.24
N GLU A 208 4.04 -11.75 -0.73
CA GLU A 208 5.17 -11.06 -1.37
C GLU A 208 6.45 -11.83 -1.06
N PHE A 209 7.52 -11.53 -1.80
CA PHE A 209 8.81 -12.19 -1.65
C PHE A 209 8.73 -13.73 -1.79
N MET A 210 7.67 -14.27 -2.38
CA MET A 210 7.45 -15.70 -2.58
C MET A 210 8.62 -16.39 -3.31
N GLY A 211 9.36 -15.66 -4.14
CA GLY A 211 10.58 -16.16 -4.79
C GLY A 211 11.61 -16.69 -3.78
N MET A 212 11.66 -16.11 -2.58
CA MET A 212 12.50 -16.58 -1.48
C MET A 212 12.17 -18.03 -1.07
N LEU A 213 10.89 -18.41 -1.06
CA LEU A 213 10.47 -19.80 -0.81
C LEU A 213 11.11 -20.74 -1.84
N THR A 214 10.99 -20.37 -3.13
CA THR A 214 11.54 -21.19 -4.23
C THR A 214 13.06 -21.26 -4.22
N LEU A 215 13.75 -20.16 -3.86
CA LEU A 215 15.21 -20.12 -3.73
C LEU A 215 15.71 -21.06 -2.61
N HIS A 216 14.88 -21.31 -1.59
CA HIS A 216 15.16 -22.25 -0.50
C HIS A 216 14.55 -23.64 -0.71
N ASN A 217 14.23 -23.99 -1.95
CA ASN A 217 13.61 -25.27 -2.34
C ASN A 217 12.33 -25.60 -1.56
N ARG A 218 11.60 -24.59 -1.09
CA ARG A 218 10.30 -24.76 -0.46
C ARG A 218 9.20 -24.76 -1.50
N SER A 219 8.17 -25.57 -1.26
CA SER A 219 6.98 -25.58 -2.11
C SER A 219 6.24 -24.25 -1.98
N LEU A 220 5.82 -23.69 -3.11
CA LEU A 220 4.85 -22.60 -3.13
C LEU A 220 3.44 -23.20 -2.95
N TYR A 221 2.91 -23.16 -1.73
CA TYR A 221 1.63 -23.81 -1.39
C TYR A 221 0.45 -23.20 -2.17
N ILE A 222 0.40 -21.87 -2.22
CA ILE A 222 -0.55 -21.08 -3.02
C ILE A 222 0.14 -19.81 -3.51
N GLN A 223 -0.45 -19.17 -4.51
CA GLN A 223 -0.15 -17.79 -4.87
C GLN A 223 -1.35 -16.92 -4.42
N PRO A 224 -1.29 -16.25 -3.25
CA PRO A 224 -2.45 -15.64 -2.59
C PRO A 224 -3.28 -14.73 -3.50
N PHE A 225 -2.61 -13.90 -4.32
CA PHE A 225 -3.26 -13.06 -5.31
C PHE A 225 -4.20 -13.85 -6.24
N GLU A 226 -3.70 -14.89 -6.91
CA GLU A 226 -4.48 -15.63 -7.91
C GLU A 226 -5.65 -16.39 -7.28
N VAL A 227 -5.42 -17.08 -6.15
CA VAL A 227 -6.47 -17.83 -5.46
C VAL A 227 -7.53 -16.93 -4.86
N THR A 228 -7.17 -15.72 -4.42
CA THR A 228 -8.12 -14.70 -3.95
C THR A 228 -9.00 -14.20 -5.09
N GLN A 229 -8.43 -13.88 -6.25
CA GLN A 229 -9.23 -13.48 -7.42
C GLN A 229 -10.17 -14.60 -7.87
N LEU A 230 -9.71 -15.86 -7.85
CA LEU A 230 -10.54 -17.02 -8.17
C LEU A 230 -11.66 -17.26 -7.13
N ALA A 231 -11.35 -17.12 -5.84
CA ALA A 231 -12.34 -17.24 -4.76
C ALA A 231 -13.44 -16.19 -4.91
N ASN A 232 -13.05 -14.93 -5.12
CA ASN A 232 -13.98 -13.81 -5.32
C ASN A 232 -14.85 -14.01 -6.58
N ALA A 233 -14.31 -14.68 -7.61
CA ALA A 233 -15.05 -15.04 -8.83
C ALA A 233 -15.91 -16.32 -8.68
N GLY A 234 -15.86 -17.01 -7.53
CA GLY A 234 -16.56 -18.28 -7.31
C GLY A 234 -15.97 -19.45 -8.11
N LEU A 235 -14.73 -19.34 -8.57
CA LEU A 235 -14.04 -20.34 -9.39
C LEU A 235 -13.08 -21.22 -8.59
N TRP A 236 -12.85 -20.91 -7.32
CA TRP A 236 -12.04 -21.72 -6.40
C TRP A 236 -12.68 -21.73 -5.01
N ASP A 237 -12.75 -22.92 -4.41
CA ASP A 237 -13.26 -23.10 -3.06
C ASP A 237 -12.12 -22.98 -2.04
N GLN A 238 -12.21 -21.97 -1.19
CA GLN A 238 -11.20 -21.67 -0.17
C GLN A 238 -11.35 -22.50 1.12
N THR A 239 -12.37 -23.36 1.24
CA THR A 239 -12.72 -24.05 2.50
C THR A 239 -11.58 -24.89 3.07
N ASP A 240 -10.85 -25.63 2.22
CA ASP A 240 -9.73 -26.46 2.67
C ASP A 240 -8.59 -25.60 3.21
N LEU A 241 -8.23 -24.51 2.53
CA LEU A 241 -7.21 -23.57 3.00
C LEU A 241 -7.61 -22.93 4.33
N LEU A 242 -8.85 -22.47 4.46
CA LEU A 242 -9.37 -21.90 5.71
C LEU A 242 -9.31 -22.92 6.85
N THR A 243 -9.57 -24.20 6.56
CA THR A 243 -9.46 -25.27 7.55
C THR A 243 -8.01 -25.49 7.98
N SER A 244 -7.06 -25.54 7.04
CA SER A 244 -5.63 -25.63 7.37
C SER A 244 -5.11 -24.44 8.18
N ILE A 245 -5.57 -23.22 7.86
CA ILE A 245 -5.26 -22.02 8.65
C ILE A 245 -5.82 -22.16 10.07
N ARG A 246 -7.09 -22.54 10.24
CA ARG A 246 -7.69 -22.72 11.57
C ARG A 246 -7.01 -23.82 12.39
N ASN A 247 -6.53 -24.87 11.72
CA ASN A 247 -5.76 -25.95 12.33
C ASN A 247 -4.29 -25.57 12.62
N GLN A 248 -3.88 -24.34 12.33
CA GLN A 248 -2.52 -23.84 12.52
C GLN A 248 -1.45 -24.66 11.78
N GLU A 249 -1.77 -25.23 10.61
CA GLU A 249 -0.87 -26.12 9.86
C GLU A 249 0.33 -25.42 9.22
N PHE A 250 0.28 -24.09 9.09
CA PHE A 250 1.38 -23.30 8.59
C PHE A 250 2.22 -22.77 9.77
N PRO A 251 3.51 -23.10 9.91
CA PRO A 251 4.37 -22.50 10.93
C PRO A 251 4.57 -20.99 10.76
N LEU A 252 4.44 -20.49 9.53
CA LEU A 252 4.58 -19.07 9.19
C LEU A 252 3.56 -18.64 8.14
N ILE A 253 2.96 -17.48 8.37
CA ILE A 253 2.19 -16.75 7.38
C ILE A 253 2.76 -15.34 7.27
N LEU A 254 3.13 -14.93 6.06
CA LEU A 254 3.78 -13.66 5.76
C LEU A 254 2.81 -12.79 4.96
N ILE A 255 2.42 -11.65 5.52
CA ILE A 255 1.55 -10.67 4.87
C ILE A 255 2.30 -9.35 4.70
N HIS A 256 2.63 -9.04 3.46
CA HIS A 256 3.34 -7.84 3.08
C HIS A 256 2.39 -6.65 2.93
N HIS A 257 2.83 -5.51 3.43
CA HIS A 257 2.05 -4.31 3.47
C HIS A 257 2.79 -3.16 2.80
N PHE A 258 2.20 -2.66 1.73
CA PHE A 258 2.65 -1.44 1.08
C PHE A 258 2.01 -0.25 1.80
N MET A 259 2.81 0.64 2.37
CA MET A 259 2.32 1.88 2.96
C MET A 259 1.49 2.67 1.93
N GLY A 260 0.30 3.15 2.31
CA GLY A 260 -0.59 3.86 1.38
C GLY A 260 -1.52 2.96 0.56
N TRP A 261 -1.29 1.64 0.54
CA TRP A 261 -1.94 0.75 -0.42
C TRP A 261 -2.37 -0.58 0.22
N PRO A 262 -3.68 -0.85 0.38
CA PRO A 262 -4.17 -2.07 1.03
C PRO A 262 -4.10 -3.30 0.10
N VAL A 263 -2.94 -3.54 -0.54
CA VAL A 263 -2.71 -4.61 -1.51
C VAL A 263 -2.96 -6.00 -0.90
N TYR A 264 -2.76 -6.17 0.40
CA TYR A 264 -3.09 -7.41 1.11
C TYR A 264 -4.57 -7.78 0.93
N LYS A 265 -5.49 -6.82 0.77
CA LYS A 265 -6.92 -7.07 0.46
C LYS A 265 -7.14 -7.57 -0.97
N GLU A 266 -6.21 -7.30 -1.90
CA GLU A 266 -6.23 -7.90 -3.24
C GLU A 266 -5.64 -9.32 -3.25
N ARG A 267 -4.89 -9.68 -2.19
CA ARG A 267 -4.11 -10.92 -2.07
C ARG A 267 -4.70 -11.94 -1.11
N TRP A 268 -5.59 -11.53 -0.22
CA TRP A 268 -6.27 -12.37 0.75
C TRP A 268 -7.74 -11.99 0.80
N THR A 269 -8.64 -12.97 0.84
CA THR A 269 -10.06 -12.72 1.10
C THR A 269 -10.27 -12.24 2.53
N SER A 270 -11.40 -11.59 2.80
CA SER A 270 -11.80 -11.22 4.17
C SER A 270 -11.82 -12.43 5.10
N GLU A 271 -12.32 -13.58 4.62
CA GLU A 271 -12.40 -14.81 5.40
C GLU A 271 -11.02 -15.39 5.70
N MET A 272 -10.08 -15.32 4.76
CA MET A 272 -8.69 -15.75 5.00
C MET A 272 -8.02 -14.87 6.05
N LEU A 273 -8.15 -13.55 5.93
CA LEU A 273 -7.56 -12.61 6.89
C LEU A 273 -8.11 -12.85 8.29
N SER A 274 -9.43 -12.97 8.45
CA SER A 274 -10.04 -13.29 9.74
C SER A 274 -9.58 -14.64 10.28
N ALA A 275 -9.51 -15.68 9.45
CA ALA A 275 -9.01 -16.98 9.90
C ALA A 275 -7.54 -16.92 10.36
N ILE A 276 -6.70 -16.15 9.68
CA ILE A 276 -5.30 -15.94 10.09
C ILE A 276 -5.28 -15.24 11.44
N ILE A 277 -5.97 -14.13 11.60
CA ILE A 277 -5.84 -13.31 12.82
C ILE A 277 -6.56 -13.96 14.02
N GLU A 278 -7.56 -14.81 13.81
CA GLU A 278 -8.17 -15.61 14.88
C GLU A 278 -7.22 -16.70 15.40
N ASN A 279 -6.41 -17.30 14.54
CA ASN A 279 -5.63 -18.52 14.84
C ASN A 279 -4.11 -18.29 14.89
N TYR A 280 -3.63 -17.13 14.47
CA TYR A 280 -2.22 -16.75 14.45
C TYR A 280 -1.98 -15.46 15.21
N ALA A 281 -0.78 -15.33 15.77
CA ALA A 281 -0.31 -14.10 16.39
C ALA A 281 0.73 -13.42 15.49
N SER A 282 0.59 -12.09 15.31
CA SER A 282 1.66 -11.26 14.75
C SER A 282 2.83 -11.24 15.73
N THR A 283 3.99 -11.69 15.28
CA THR A 283 5.17 -11.86 16.15
C THR A 283 6.32 -10.92 15.77
N ASP A 284 6.47 -10.60 14.48
CA ASP A 284 7.51 -9.69 13.99
C ASP A 284 6.97 -8.84 12.85
N PHE A 285 7.71 -7.77 12.53
CA PHE A 285 7.54 -6.99 11.31
C PHE A 285 8.92 -6.77 10.67
N LEU A 286 9.13 -7.34 9.48
CA LEU A 286 10.43 -7.32 8.81
C LEU A 286 10.23 -7.02 7.33
N ALA A 287 11.00 -6.08 6.78
CA ALA A 287 10.93 -5.71 5.36
C ALA A 287 9.49 -5.46 4.90
N GLN A 288 8.75 -4.66 5.68
CA GLN A 288 7.35 -4.32 5.45
C GLN A 288 6.38 -5.51 5.48
N THR A 289 6.76 -6.61 6.13
CA THR A 289 6.00 -7.86 6.17
C THR A 289 5.69 -8.22 7.62
N ILE A 290 4.39 -8.40 7.93
CA ILE A 290 3.97 -8.94 9.23
C ILE A 290 4.20 -10.45 9.20
N VAL A 291 4.92 -10.94 10.22
CA VAL A 291 5.19 -12.36 10.42
C VAL A 291 4.18 -12.91 11.42
N PHE A 292 3.31 -13.80 10.95
CA PHE A 292 2.34 -14.52 11.76
C PHE A 292 2.85 -15.91 12.11
N ARG A 293 2.71 -16.30 13.38
CA ARG A 293 2.99 -17.66 13.89
C ARG A 293 1.75 -18.25 14.56
N PRO A 294 1.61 -19.59 14.59
CA PRO A 294 0.54 -20.26 15.32
C PRO A 294 0.34 -19.62 16.69
N ARG A 295 -0.91 -19.28 16.99
CA ARG A 295 -1.27 -18.71 18.27
C ARG A 295 -1.19 -19.81 19.32
N ASP A 296 -0.08 -19.87 20.04
CA ASP A 296 -0.04 -20.59 21.31
C ASP A 296 -0.92 -19.81 22.30
N VAL A 297 -2.02 -20.43 22.72
CA VAL A 297 -3.05 -19.87 23.63
C VAL A 297 -2.46 -19.32 24.93
N VAL A 298 -1.23 -19.70 25.28
CA VAL A 298 -0.54 -19.34 26.52
C VAL A 298 0.29 -18.05 26.42
N GLU A 299 0.84 -17.70 25.25
CA GLU A 299 1.85 -16.61 25.13
C GLU A 299 1.36 -15.32 24.47
N SER A 300 0.23 -15.37 23.77
CA SER A 300 -0.17 -14.32 22.82
C SER A 300 -1.17 -13.31 23.39
N GLY A 301 -1.63 -13.50 24.63
CA GLY A 301 -2.76 -12.76 25.20
C GLY A 301 -4.07 -13.14 24.50
N PRO A 302 -5.21 -13.18 25.22
CA PRO A 302 -6.47 -13.57 24.62
C PRO A 302 -6.97 -12.51 23.61
N PRO A 303 -7.65 -12.91 22.52
CA PRO A 303 -8.44 -11.99 21.72
C PRO A 303 -9.43 -11.24 22.64
N GLY A 304 -9.45 -9.91 22.55
CA GLY A 304 -10.21 -9.06 23.47
C GLY A 304 -9.50 -8.73 24.78
N LEU A 305 -8.17 -8.68 24.80
CA LEU A 305 -7.41 -8.11 25.91
C LEU A 305 -7.86 -6.66 26.14
N GLU A 306 -8.62 -6.42 27.20
CA GLU A 306 -9.09 -5.09 27.57
C GLU A 306 -8.13 -4.36 28.51
N ALA A 307 -7.35 -5.09 29.31
CA ALA A 307 -6.37 -4.53 30.24
C ALA A 307 -5.31 -5.59 30.59
N CYS A 308 -4.08 -5.15 30.81
CA CYS A 308 -3.04 -6.03 31.32
C CYS A 308 -3.20 -6.26 32.84
N PRO A 309 -2.89 -7.46 33.35
CA PRO A 309 -2.94 -7.72 34.79
C PRO A 309 -2.07 -6.73 35.58
N GLY A 310 -2.66 -6.03 36.55
CA GLY A 310 -1.95 -5.06 37.39
C GLY A 310 -1.71 -3.69 36.74
N ALA A 311 -2.14 -3.48 35.48
CA ALA A 311 -2.04 -2.18 34.83
C ALA A 311 -3.00 -1.15 35.47
N PRO A 312 -2.56 0.10 35.70
CA PRO A 312 -3.43 1.18 36.16
C PRO A 312 -4.61 1.48 35.23
N TRP A 313 -4.38 1.37 33.93
CA TRP A 313 -5.33 1.73 32.89
C TRP A 313 -5.69 0.53 32.01
N ARG A 314 -6.90 0.57 31.45
CA ARG A 314 -7.29 -0.35 30.38
C ARG A 314 -6.57 0.01 29.08
N LEU A 315 -6.52 -0.93 28.14
CA LEU A 315 -6.13 -0.64 26.77
C LEU A 315 -7.19 0.26 26.10
N PRO A 316 -6.75 1.27 25.33
CA PRO A 316 -7.66 2.20 24.65
C PRO A 316 -8.36 1.57 23.45
N THR A 317 -7.83 0.48 22.90
CA THR A 317 -8.38 -0.22 21.73
C THR A 317 -7.72 -1.60 21.65
N ARG A 318 -8.24 -2.46 20.77
CA ARG A 318 -7.56 -3.70 20.38
C ARG A 318 -6.41 -3.42 19.40
N GLY A 319 -5.33 -4.18 19.55
CA GLY A 319 -4.15 -4.12 18.69
C GLY A 319 -3.83 -5.49 18.12
N ASP A 320 -4.79 -6.08 17.40
CA ASP A 320 -4.71 -7.47 16.91
C ASP A 320 -3.52 -7.73 15.98
N LEU A 321 -3.02 -6.69 15.32
CA LEU A 321 -1.83 -6.74 14.48
C LEU A 321 -0.55 -6.36 15.24
N GLY A 322 -0.66 -5.84 16.46
CA GLY A 322 0.44 -5.42 17.32
C GLY A 322 0.43 -3.93 17.65
N MET A 323 1.58 -3.46 18.11
CA MET A 323 1.86 -2.08 18.49
C MET A 323 3.07 -1.58 17.71
N TRP A 324 2.92 -0.47 17.03
CA TRP A 324 4.02 0.29 16.45
C TRP A 324 4.54 1.28 17.50
N TRP A 325 5.74 1.06 18.01
CA TRP A 325 6.37 1.89 19.03
C TRP A 325 7.35 2.86 18.39
N ILE A 326 7.19 4.16 18.63
CA ILE A 326 8.19 5.17 18.27
C ILE A 326 8.26 6.24 19.37
N THR A 327 9.43 6.41 19.98
CA THR A 327 9.71 7.48 20.96
C THR A 327 8.55 7.84 21.91
N TYR A 328 8.17 6.90 22.79
CA TYR A 328 7.07 7.05 23.76
C TYR A 328 5.65 7.20 23.17
N GLN A 329 5.47 6.88 21.90
CA GLN A 329 4.18 6.85 21.24
C GLN A 329 3.86 5.46 20.73
N LEU A 330 2.57 5.16 20.69
CA LEU A 330 2.01 3.88 20.32
C LEU A 330 1.05 4.04 19.15
N GLY A 331 1.35 3.43 18.01
CA GLY A 331 0.34 3.04 17.02
C GLY A 331 -0.23 1.68 17.41
N ILE A 332 -1.46 1.61 17.91
CA ILE A 332 -2.11 0.33 18.26
C ILE A 332 -2.90 -0.15 17.06
N MET A 333 -2.51 -1.29 16.49
CA MET A 333 -2.81 -1.66 15.10
C MET A 333 -3.96 -2.67 15.06
N GLY A 334 -5.11 -2.25 14.51
CA GLY A 334 -6.32 -3.06 14.48
C GLY A 334 -6.47 -3.91 13.22
N GLU A 335 -7.25 -4.99 13.33
CA GLU A 335 -7.60 -5.90 12.24
C GLU A 335 -8.77 -5.39 11.35
N GLY A 336 -9.53 -4.39 11.81
CA GLY A 336 -10.75 -3.95 11.15
C GLY A 336 -10.54 -3.00 9.97
N TYR A 337 -11.61 -2.75 9.21
CA TYR A 337 -11.69 -1.57 8.34
C TYR A 337 -11.61 -0.30 9.19
N GLU A 338 -11.23 0.80 8.58
CA GLU A 338 -11.39 2.10 9.21
C GLU A 338 -12.84 2.29 9.66
N ASN A 339 -13.02 2.99 10.78
CA ASN A 339 -14.32 3.18 11.40
C ASN A 339 -15.00 1.90 11.94
N THR A 340 -14.26 0.79 12.12
CA THR A 340 -14.85 -0.46 12.68
C THR A 340 -14.22 -0.93 13.99
N VAL A 341 -12.98 -0.53 14.29
CA VAL A 341 -12.26 -0.93 15.51
C VAL A 341 -12.50 0.11 16.61
N PRO A 342 -13.22 -0.19 17.70
CA PRO A 342 -13.63 0.82 18.67
C PRO A 342 -12.50 1.30 19.58
N VAL A 343 -12.51 2.60 19.87
CA VAL A 343 -11.58 3.28 20.78
C VAL A 343 -12.31 3.74 22.03
N TYR A 344 -11.75 3.46 23.19
CA TYR A 344 -12.33 3.69 24.51
C TYR A 344 -11.43 4.53 25.40
N ALA A 345 -12.04 5.32 26.31
CA ALA A 345 -11.31 6.05 27.33
C ALA A 345 -10.57 5.09 28.29
N VAL A 346 -9.27 5.31 28.50
CA VAL A 346 -8.43 4.44 29.35
C VAL A 346 -8.75 4.56 30.85
N ALA A 347 -9.31 5.69 31.28
CA ALA A 347 -9.67 5.97 32.67
C ALA A 347 -10.77 7.05 32.76
N ASP A 348 -11.35 7.21 33.94
CA ASP A 348 -12.23 8.34 34.25
C ASP A 348 -11.46 9.65 34.10
N GLY A 349 -12.09 10.68 33.54
CA GLY A 349 -11.40 11.95 33.31
C GLY A 349 -12.26 13.03 32.67
N LEU A 350 -11.58 14.08 32.22
CA LEU A 350 -12.19 15.24 31.54
C LEU A 350 -11.65 15.34 30.11
N LEU A 351 -12.52 15.11 29.13
CA LEU A 351 -12.19 15.12 27.71
C LEU A 351 -12.09 16.55 27.16
N LEU A 352 -11.09 16.72 26.29
CA LEU A 352 -10.81 17.88 25.45
C LEU A 352 -10.81 17.42 23.99
N ARG A 353 -11.55 18.12 23.14
CA ARG A 353 -11.43 18.06 21.68
C ARG A 353 -11.34 19.48 21.16
N ARG A 354 -10.18 19.90 20.68
CA ARG A 354 -10.01 21.25 20.10
C ARG A 354 -10.89 21.43 18.87
N SER A 355 -11.25 22.67 18.56
CA SER A 355 -12.10 22.99 17.39
C SER A 355 -11.45 22.60 16.06
N ASN A 356 -10.12 22.58 15.98
CA ASN A 356 -9.34 22.18 14.82
C ASN A 356 -8.93 20.70 14.82
N TRP A 357 -9.33 19.90 15.81
CA TRP A 357 -9.02 18.46 15.84
C TRP A 357 -10.10 17.65 15.12
N ASN A 358 -9.78 17.19 13.91
CA ASN A 358 -10.62 16.29 13.12
C ASN A 358 -10.49 14.83 13.59
N SER A 359 -9.29 14.36 13.92
CA SER A 359 -8.99 12.95 14.20
C SER A 359 -8.60 12.64 15.64
N ALA A 360 -8.59 13.63 16.54
CA ALA A 360 -8.03 13.47 17.88
C ALA A 360 -8.92 13.97 19.04
N VAL A 361 -8.74 13.33 20.20
CA VAL A 361 -9.22 13.79 21.52
C VAL A 361 -8.13 13.57 22.57
N ALA A 362 -8.19 14.30 23.68
CA ALA A 362 -7.34 14.09 24.84
C ALA A 362 -8.19 14.05 26.11
N ILE A 363 -7.78 13.27 27.11
CA ILE A 363 -8.50 13.18 28.39
C ILE A 363 -7.54 13.41 29.54
N GLN A 364 -7.88 14.33 30.43
CA GLN A 364 -7.11 14.59 31.64
C GLN A 364 -7.51 13.64 32.76
N HIS A 365 -6.51 13.10 33.44
CA HIS A 365 -6.63 12.16 34.56
C HIS A 365 -5.76 12.60 35.74
N ASP A 366 -6.06 12.09 36.93
CA ASP A 366 -5.04 11.95 37.98
C ASP A 366 -3.99 10.94 37.52
N ASP A 367 -2.70 11.24 37.72
CA ASP A 367 -1.61 10.34 37.33
C ASP A 367 -1.54 9.15 38.32
N PRO A 368 -1.85 7.92 37.89
CA PRO A 368 -1.81 6.76 38.78
C PRO A 368 -0.40 6.26 39.06
N VAL A 369 0.59 6.66 38.25
CA VAL A 369 2.01 6.30 38.41
C VAL A 369 2.72 7.32 39.29
N ARG A 370 2.29 8.59 39.25
CA ARG A 370 2.82 9.69 40.08
C ARG A 370 1.69 10.39 40.87
N PRO A 371 1.39 9.91 42.09
CA PRO A 371 0.32 10.47 42.90
C PRO A 371 0.47 11.98 43.15
N GLY A 372 -0.59 12.75 42.90
CA GLY A 372 -0.62 14.20 43.08
C GLY A 372 -0.38 15.01 41.81
N GLU A 373 0.04 14.36 40.72
CA GLU A 373 0.20 14.99 39.40
C GLU A 373 -1.02 14.75 38.50
N LYS A 374 -1.11 15.55 37.43
CA LYS A 374 -2.10 15.39 36.37
C LYS A 374 -1.40 14.95 35.08
N VAL A 375 -2.07 14.06 34.36
CA VAL A 375 -1.59 13.52 33.09
C VAL A 375 -2.72 13.53 32.08
N TRP A 376 -2.37 13.58 30.80
CA TRP A 376 -3.31 13.47 29.70
C TRP A 376 -3.05 12.19 28.91
N SER A 377 -4.12 11.47 28.57
CA SER A 377 -4.10 10.45 27.52
C SER A 377 -4.55 11.07 26.20
N PHE A 378 -3.78 10.88 25.13
CA PHE A 378 -4.06 11.38 23.79
C PHE A 378 -4.46 10.23 22.87
N TYR A 379 -5.50 10.45 22.06
CA TYR A 379 -6.06 9.49 21.11
C TYR A 379 -6.13 10.19 19.76
N GLY A 380 -5.26 9.83 18.83
CA GLY A 380 -5.16 10.41 17.49
C GLY A 380 -5.60 9.46 16.39
N ASP A 381 -5.56 9.96 15.16
CA ASP A 381 -5.75 9.20 13.91
C ASP A 381 -7.11 8.48 13.77
N MET A 382 -8.13 8.91 14.52
CA MET A 382 -9.52 8.43 14.40
C MET A 382 -10.25 9.15 13.25
N ALA A 383 -9.71 9.07 12.04
CA ALA A 383 -10.30 9.65 10.83
C ALA A 383 -9.99 8.84 9.55
N ASP A 384 -10.78 9.07 8.51
CA ASP A 384 -10.59 8.55 7.16
C ASP A 384 -9.28 9.08 6.55
N GLY A 385 -8.46 8.20 5.98
CA GLY A 385 -7.15 8.58 5.44
C GLY A 385 -7.19 9.24 4.05
N GLU A 386 -8.31 9.18 3.34
CA GLU A 386 -8.49 9.81 2.03
C GLU A 386 -9.00 11.25 2.17
N ASP A 387 -10.10 11.46 2.89
CA ASP A 387 -10.76 12.78 2.99
C ASP A 387 -10.69 13.43 4.38
N GLY A 388 -10.26 12.69 5.41
CA GLY A 388 -10.15 13.20 6.77
C GLY A 388 -11.46 13.24 7.56
N GLU A 389 -12.51 12.53 7.11
CA GLU A 389 -13.76 12.36 7.84
C GLU A 389 -13.50 11.81 9.24
N SER A 390 -14.10 12.43 10.27
CA SER A 390 -13.88 12.05 11.66
C SER A 390 -14.66 10.79 12.04
N PHE A 391 -13.99 9.85 12.71
CA PHE A 391 -14.60 8.67 13.32
C PHE A 391 -14.79 8.80 14.84
N ILE A 392 -14.64 10.01 15.39
CA ILE A 392 -14.97 10.32 16.78
C ILE A 392 -16.49 10.40 16.93
N VAL A 393 -17.04 9.81 18.00
CA VAL A 393 -18.50 9.75 18.19
C VAL A 393 -19.12 11.16 18.30
N PRO A 394 -20.39 11.34 17.87
CA PRO A 394 -21.06 12.65 17.88
C PRO A 394 -21.18 13.31 19.26
N ASP A 395 -21.07 12.54 20.35
CA ASP A 395 -21.13 13.03 21.73
C ASP A 395 -19.96 13.97 22.09
N PHE A 396 -18.88 13.95 21.31
CA PHE A 396 -17.70 14.79 21.51
C PHE A 396 -17.44 15.67 20.28
N PRO A 397 -18.29 16.67 19.98
CA PRO A 397 -18.09 17.56 18.83
C PRO A 397 -16.81 18.41 18.95
N PRO A 398 -16.23 18.91 17.84
CA PRO A 398 -15.09 19.83 17.89
C PRO A 398 -15.37 21.04 18.79
N GLY A 399 -14.42 21.39 19.65
CA GLY A 399 -14.56 22.42 20.69
C GLY A 399 -15.10 21.91 22.03
N SER A 400 -15.20 20.59 22.23
CA SER A 400 -15.56 20.00 23.52
C SER A 400 -14.50 20.28 24.58
N GLU A 401 -14.88 20.86 25.70
CA GLU A 401 -13.98 21.15 26.82
C GLU A 401 -14.53 20.60 28.13
N ARG A 402 -13.65 19.94 28.90
CA ARG A 402 -13.94 19.40 30.24
C ARG A 402 -15.18 18.49 30.29
N VAL A 403 -15.41 17.70 29.23
CA VAL A 403 -16.54 16.77 29.17
C VAL A 403 -16.22 15.55 30.05
N PRO A 404 -17.03 15.22 31.07
CA PRO A 404 -16.77 14.07 31.92
C PRO A 404 -16.90 12.77 31.11
N VAL A 405 -15.90 11.91 31.21
CA VAL A 405 -15.90 10.59 30.59
C VAL A 405 -15.56 9.51 31.60
N LYS A 406 -16.09 8.30 31.37
CA LYS A 406 -15.83 7.12 32.20
C LYS A 406 -14.84 6.17 31.53
N ALA A 407 -14.03 5.48 32.33
CA ALA A 407 -13.20 4.39 31.85
C ALA A 407 -14.05 3.39 31.04
N GLY A 408 -13.63 3.09 29.81
CA GLY A 408 -14.37 2.22 28.90
C GLY A 408 -15.50 2.89 28.12
N GLN A 409 -15.70 4.20 28.23
CA GLN A 409 -16.63 4.94 27.37
C GLN A 409 -16.09 4.99 25.95
N LEU A 410 -16.94 4.68 24.96
CA LEU A 410 -16.61 4.76 23.53
C LEU A 410 -16.31 6.21 23.14
N LEU A 411 -15.16 6.42 22.52
CA LEU A 411 -14.68 7.72 22.01
C LEU A 411 -14.82 7.83 20.50
N GLY A 412 -14.68 6.72 19.79
CA GLY A 412 -14.67 6.68 18.34
C GLY A 412 -14.17 5.34 17.83
N TYR A 413 -13.61 5.35 16.63
CA TYR A 413 -13.07 4.18 15.98
C TYR A 413 -11.71 4.49 15.35
N GLN A 414 -10.84 3.49 15.25
CA GLN A 414 -9.56 3.61 14.56
C GLN A 414 -9.75 4.06 13.11
N GLY A 415 -8.85 4.91 12.66
CA GLY A 415 -8.82 5.40 11.29
C GLY A 415 -7.60 4.91 10.53
N THR A 416 -7.48 5.39 9.29
CA THR A 416 -6.30 5.20 8.44
C THR A 416 -5.55 6.53 8.25
N TRP A 417 -5.95 7.58 8.98
CA TRP A 417 -5.35 8.90 8.91
C TRP A 417 -3.84 8.87 9.14
N SER A 418 -3.10 9.50 8.23
CA SER A 418 -1.64 9.62 8.31
C SER A 418 -1.20 11.06 8.61
N GLY A 419 -2.05 11.88 9.24
CA GLY A 419 -1.77 13.31 9.43
C GLY A 419 -2.09 14.18 8.20
N SER A 420 -2.29 13.60 7.02
CA SER A 420 -2.54 14.31 5.76
C SER A 420 -3.58 13.58 4.90
N PRO A 421 -4.52 14.30 4.24
CA PRO A 421 -5.49 13.69 3.32
C PRO A 421 -4.83 13.01 2.11
N GLY A 422 -5.46 11.94 1.62
CA GLY A 422 -5.05 11.20 0.42
C GLY A 422 -3.85 10.27 0.61
N ARG A 423 -3.52 9.92 1.86
CA ARG A 423 -2.39 9.05 2.21
C ARG A 423 -2.77 8.03 3.31
N PRO A 424 -3.81 7.20 3.12
CA PRO A 424 -4.24 6.26 4.16
C PRO A 424 -3.11 5.29 4.55
N ILE A 425 -2.83 5.15 5.84
CA ILE A 425 -1.95 4.12 6.39
C ILE A 425 -2.77 2.98 7.01
N TRP A 426 -2.15 2.08 7.75
CA TRP A 426 -2.86 0.97 8.40
C TRP A 426 -3.97 1.47 9.32
N THR A 427 -5.00 0.65 9.53
CA THR A 427 -6.01 0.94 10.55
C THR A 427 -5.37 0.88 11.93
N HIS A 428 -5.35 2.01 12.62
CA HIS A 428 -4.65 2.13 13.90
C HIS A 428 -5.24 3.23 14.77
N LEU A 429 -4.83 3.22 16.04
CA LEU A 429 -4.97 4.34 16.96
C LEU A 429 -3.57 4.86 17.28
N HIS A 430 -3.35 6.16 17.13
CA HIS A 430 -2.20 6.81 17.76
C HIS A 430 -2.51 7.13 19.22
N PHE A 431 -1.69 6.64 20.13
CA PHE A 431 -1.86 6.79 21.56
C PHE A 431 -0.58 7.31 22.20
N ALA A 432 -0.73 8.32 23.05
CA ALA A 432 0.37 8.89 23.81
C ALA A 432 -0.10 9.29 25.21
N VAL A 433 0.84 9.36 26.16
CA VAL A 433 0.62 9.84 27.51
C VAL A 433 1.51 11.04 27.74
N VAL A 434 0.96 12.15 28.24
CA VAL A 434 1.68 13.43 28.29
C VAL A 434 1.40 14.12 29.62
N PRO A 435 2.39 14.76 30.27
CA PRO A 435 2.17 15.47 31.51
C PRO A 435 1.28 16.69 31.26
N ALA A 436 0.45 17.05 32.25
CA ALA A 436 -0.21 18.34 32.21
C ALA A 436 0.80 19.47 32.43
N LEU A 437 0.57 20.63 31.81
CA LEU A 437 1.32 21.84 32.12
C LEU A 437 1.05 22.30 33.57
N GLU A 438 1.84 23.23 34.11
CA GLU A 438 1.68 23.73 35.49
C GLU A 438 0.26 24.27 35.78
N ASP A 439 -0.41 24.81 34.77
CA ASP A 439 -1.78 25.31 34.84
C ASP A 439 -2.85 24.22 34.60
N GLY A 440 -2.42 22.98 34.39
CA GLY A 440 -3.26 21.83 34.09
C GLY A 440 -3.70 21.73 32.63
N SER A 441 -3.26 22.62 31.73
CA SER A 441 -3.65 22.57 30.32
C SER A 441 -2.94 21.47 29.53
N PHE A 442 -3.48 21.13 28.36
CA PHE A 442 -2.87 20.19 27.41
C PHE A 442 -1.82 20.94 26.55
N PRO A 443 -0.59 20.43 26.43
CA PRO A 443 0.46 21.07 25.62
C PRO A 443 0.02 21.34 24.17
N ASN A 444 0.43 22.47 23.59
CA ASN A 444 0.05 22.83 22.22
C ASN A 444 0.87 22.07 21.18
N GLU A 445 2.06 21.65 21.55
CA GLU A 445 3.13 21.10 20.73
C GLU A 445 2.89 19.62 20.37
N ILE A 446 1.90 18.98 20.99
CA ILE A 446 1.57 17.55 20.75
C ILE A 446 0.57 17.38 19.59
N VAL A 447 0.13 18.49 19.00
CA VAL A 447 -0.83 18.47 17.88
C VAL A 447 -0.10 18.32 16.56
N GLY A 448 0.10 17.08 16.13
CA GLY A 448 0.61 16.78 14.78
C GLY A 448 1.76 15.77 14.71
N LEU A 449 1.86 14.83 15.65
CA LEU A 449 2.93 13.84 15.71
C LEU A 449 2.67 12.62 14.78
N VAL A 450 2.32 12.91 13.53
CA VAL A 450 2.84 12.10 12.43
C VAL A 450 4.10 12.83 11.98
N PRO A 451 5.23 12.16 11.71
CA PRO A 451 6.34 12.84 11.06
C PRO A 451 5.83 13.48 9.75
N GLU A 452 5.59 14.80 9.75
CA GLU A 452 5.20 15.51 8.54
C GLU A 452 6.31 15.39 7.47
N ASP A 453 7.54 14.99 7.82
CA ASP A 453 8.63 14.81 6.84
C ASP A 453 9.64 13.70 7.17
N GLU A 454 9.21 12.45 7.39
CA GLU A 454 10.09 11.31 7.02
C GLU A 454 9.73 10.71 5.66
N PHE A 455 8.63 11.15 5.04
CA PHE A 455 8.15 10.64 3.75
C PHE A 455 7.68 11.73 2.77
N SER A 456 8.34 12.90 2.81
CA SER A 456 8.24 13.94 1.78
C SER A 456 9.57 14.06 1.02
N PRO A 457 9.63 13.81 -0.31
CA PRO A 457 10.84 14.03 -1.09
C PRO A 457 11.12 15.51 -1.42
N GLU A 458 10.34 16.47 -0.90
CA GLU A 458 10.43 17.87 -1.33
C GLU A 458 11.24 18.82 -0.43
N ASP A 459 11.64 18.47 0.79
CA ASP A 459 12.39 19.42 1.64
C ASP A 459 13.73 18.90 2.18
N VAL A 460 14.75 18.94 1.32
CA VAL A 460 16.15 19.10 1.76
C VAL A 460 16.63 20.47 1.34
N ARG A 461 16.28 21.49 2.11
CA ARG A 461 17.06 22.74 2.13
C ARG A 461 18.14 22.60 3.19
N LEU A 462 19.39 22.76 2.76
CA LEU A 462 20.53 22.98 3.65
C LEU A 462 20.28 24.29 4.41
N VAL A 463 19.80 24.21 5.64
CA VAL A 463 19.74 25.34 6.56
C VAL A 463 21.03 25.34 7.40
N PRO A 464 21.75 26.47 7.55
CA PRO A 464 22.89 26.57 8.44
C PRO A 464 22.47 26.42 9.90
N GLU A 465 23.37 25.92 10.75
CA GLU A 465 23.19 25.81 12.21
C GLU A 465 22.69 27.14 12.83
N GLU A 466 21.42 27.20 13.24
CA GLU A 466 20.91 28.13 14.23
C GLU A 466 19.58 27.60 14.83
N GLU A 467 19.58 27.43 16.16
CA GLU A 467 18.51 26.96 17.07
C GLU A 467 17.91 25.56 16.83
N PRO A 468 17.68 24.76 17.90
CA PRO A 468 17.07 23.44 17.76
C PRO A 468 15.70 23.59 17.10
N SER A 469 15.45 22.78 16.07
CA SER A 469 14.20 22.86 15.31
C SER A 469 13.00 22.58 16.22
N PRO A 470 11.79 23.08 15.91
CA PRO A 470 10.57 22.75 16.66
C PRO A 470 10.37 21.23 16.85
N LYS A 471 10.84 20.42 15.89
CA LYS A 471 10.79 18.94 15.91
C LYS A 471 11.66 18.29 16.98
N GLU A 472 12.73 18.93 17.45
CA GLU A 472 13.55 18.42 18.56
C GLU A 472 12.89 18.70 19.92
N ALA A 473 12.08 19.76 20.03
CA ALA A 473 11.29 20.08 21.22
C ALA A 473 10.02 19.21 21.35
N GLU A 474 9.47 18.72 20.24
CA GLU A 474 8.32 17.81 20.19
C GLU A 474 8.58 16.46 20.89
N LEU A 475 9.84 16.01 20.95
CA LEU A 475 10.26 14.73 21.55
C LEU A 475 10.31 14.75 23.09
N GLU A 476 10.30 15.91 23.74
CA GLU A 476 10.56 16.02 25.19
C GLU A 476 9.32 15.87 26.09
N PHE A 477 8.10 15.85 25.53
CA PHE A 477 6.87 15.92 26.34
C PHE A 477 6.08 14.62 26.49
N ALA A 478 6.34 13.56 25.73
CA ALA A 478 5.63 12.29 25.89
C ALA A 478 6.26 11.41 26.99
N LEU A 479 5.42 10.81 27.82
CA LEU A 479 5.78 9.81 28.83
C LEU A 479 5.63 8.42 28.24
N ASP A 480 6.49 7.48 28.66
CA ASP A 480 6.37 6.06 28.32
C ASP A 480 4.96 5.55 28.69
N PRO A 481 4.11 5.14 27.72
CA PRO A 481 2.77 4.63 28.01
C PRO A 481 2.76 3.26 28.69
N SER A 482 3.87 2.51 28.63
CA SER A 482 3.94 1.12 29.09
C SER A 482 3.61 0.91 30.57
N PRO A 483 4.09 1.74 31.52
CA PRO A 483 3.73 1.62 32.93
C PRO A 483 2.24 1.87 33.21
N TYR A 484 1.55 2.61 32.35
CA TYR A 484 0.12 2.89 32.48
C TYR A 484 -0.73 1.73 31.94
N LEU A 485 -0.33 1.19 30.78
CA LEU A 485 -1.07 0.12 30.09
C LEU A 485 -0.65 -1.30 30.48
N GLY A 486 0.49 -1.44 31.16
CA GLY A 486 1.10 -2.74 31.50
C GLY A 486 1.65 -3.50 30.29
N THR A 487 1.96 -2.82 29.19
CA THR A 487 2.42 -3.41 27.92
C THR A 487 3.94 -3.44 27.81
N ILE A 488 4.48 -4.29 26.93
CA ILE A 488 5.92 -4.27 26.61
C ILE A 488 6.35 -2.93 25.96
N ARG A 489 7.61 -2.54 26.18
CA ARG A 489 8.22 -1.31 25.64
C ARG A 489 9.38 -1.60 24.70
N SER A 490 9.64 -0.72 23.73
CA SER A 490 10.89 -0.78 22.95
C SER A 490 12.07 -0.34 23.83
N GLN A 491 13.23 -0.99 23.65
CA GLN A 491 14.48 -0.62 24.32
C GLN A 491 15.34 0.33 23.46
N VAL A 492 14.89 0.65 22.24
CA VAL A 492 15.65 1.48 21.29
C VAL A 492 14.84 2.72 20.97
N MET A 493 15.29 3.86 21.50
CA MET A 493 14.66 5.17 21.25
C MET A 493 14.95 5.67 19.84
N GLY A 494 14.00 6.41 19.26
CA GLY A 494 14.13 6.98 17.91
C GLY A 494 14.02 5.98 16.75
N VAL A 495 13.82 4.68 17.04
CA VAL A 495 13.67 3.65 16.01
C VAL A 495 12.24 3.11 16.05
N PRO A 496 11.45 3.27 14.96
CA PRO A 496 10.13 2.67 14.88
C PRO A 496 10.25 1.14 15.03
N THR A 497 9.62 0.59 16.06
CA THR A 497 9.72 -0.82 16.42
C THR A 497 8.33 -1.42 16.48
N TRP A 498 8.05 -2.44 15.67
CA TRP A 498 6.82 -3.20 15.82
C TRP A 498 6.97 -4.22 16.95
N LEU A 499 6.00 -4.23 17.86
CA LEU A 499 5.95 -5.12 19.01
C LEU A 499 4.62 -5.86 18.99
N PRO A 500 4.57 -7.17 19.31
CA PRO A 500 3.29 -7.82 19.57
C PRO A 500 2.61 -7.12 20.75
N LEU A 501 1.28 -6.98 20.72
CA LEU A 501 0.53 -6.49 21.86
C LEU A 501 0.56 -7.56 22.98
N ARG A 502 1.51 -7.43 23.91
CA ARG A 502 1.70 -8.33 25.06
C ARG A 502 1.80 -7.52 26.35
N CYS A 503 1.29 -8.10 27.43
CA CYS A 503 1.50 -7.57 28.77
C CYS A 503 2.94 -7.83 29.21
N GLN A 504 3.49 -6.94 30.03
CA GLN A 504 4.73 -7.23 30.75
C GLN A 504 4.47 -8.44 31.64
N GLU A 505 5.33 -9.46 31.55
CA GLU A 505 5.41 -10.43 32.63
C GLU A 505 5.80 -9.66 33.89
N SER A 506 5.17 -9.99 35.02
CA SER A 506 5.49 -9.36 36.30
C SER A 506 6.99 -9.45 36.54
N VAL A 507 7.73 -8.39 36.25
CA VAL A 507 9.13 -8.29 36.60
C VAL A 507 9.14 -8.07 38.12
N PRO A 508 9.81 -8.94 38.89
CA PRO A 508 9.82 -8.84 40.36
C PRO A 508 10.36 -7.50 40.87
#